data_AF-A0A9D9PZX1-F1
#
_entry.id   AF-A0A9D9PZX1-F1
#
_cell.length_a   1.000
_cell.length_b   1.000
_cell.length_c   1.000
_cell.angle_alpha   90.00
_cell.angle_beta   90.00
_cell.angle_gamma   90.00
#
_symmetry.space_group_name_H-M   'P 1'
#
loop_
_entity.id
_entity.type
_entity.pdbx_description
1 polymer ?
#
loop_
_entity_poly.entity_id
_entity_poly.type
_entity_poly.pdbx_seq_one_letter_code
_entity_poly.pdbx_strand_id
1 'polypeptide(L)'
;MKNDTTERMRERLLSLIDAEFESDAAFEREMSLSEKTVNNWRRGRSASFMKMLPRLSERFGVNVGELLDMPLRRDTSELSEDELRLLHLYRRSRTLPQKMRAALKETLEVTINLYISTASELKAKGAARKKSEHRQQ
;
A
#
# COMPACT_ATOMS: atom_id res chain seq x y z
N MET A 1 -3.90 -13.35 -30.72
CA MET A 1 -3.36 -13.41 -29.34
C MET A 1 -4.13 -12.43 -28.50
N LYS A 2 -5.00 -12.89 -27.58
CA LYS A 2 -5.68 -11.98 -26.64
C LYS A 2 -4.61 -11.43 -25.69
N ASN A 3 -4.57 -10.10 -25.50
CA ASN A 3 -3.56 -9.43 -24.68
C ASN A 3 -3.69 -9.86 -23.22
N ASP A 4 -2.91 -10.87 -22.85
CA ASP A 4 -2.81 -11.50 -21.53
C ASP A 4 -2.62 -10.46 -20.40
N THR A 5 -1.91 -9.38 -20.68
CA THR A 5 -1.71 -8.26 -19.74
C THR A 5 -3.01 -7.52 -19.43
N THR A 6 -3.88 -7.28 -20.41
CA THR A 6 -5.14 -6.54 -20.20
C THR A 6 -6.13 -7.34 -19.35
N GLU A 7 -6.15 -8.66 -19.51
CA GLU A 7 -6.99 -9.55 -18.71
C GLU A 7 -6.52 -9.57 -17.25
N ARG A 8 -5.21 -9.73 -17.01
CA ARG A 8 -4.63 -9.63 -15.64
C ARG A 8 -4.91 -8.29 -14.97
N MET A 9 -4.75 -7.19 -15.71
CA MET A 9 -5.06 -5.84 -15.21
C MET A 9 -6.52 -5.72 -14.78
N ARG A 10 -7.43 -6.23 -15.61
CA ARG A 10 -8.85 -6.22 -15.34
C ARG A 10 -9.16 -7.00 -14.06
N GLU A 11 -8.67 -8.24 -13.95
CA GLU A 11 -8.88 -9.08 -12.77
C GLU A 11 -8.35 -8.42 -11.51
N ARG A 12 -7.15 -7.83 -11.58
CA ARG A 12 -6.56 -7.10 -10.46
C ARG A 12 -7.40 -5.90 -10.06
N LEU A 13 -7.82 -5.08 -11.01
CA LEU A 13 -8.68 -3.93 -10.75
C LEU A 13 -10.01 -4.36 -10.10
N LEU A 14 -10.65 -5.39 -10.63
CA LEU A 14 -11.91 -5.91 -10.08
C LEU A 14 -11.72 -6.42 -8.65
N SER A 15 -10.59 -7.09 -8.35
CA SER A 15 -10.29 -7.52 -6.97
C SER A 15 -10.16 -6.35 -5.99
N LEU A 16 -9.63 -5.20 -6.44
CA LEU A 16 -9.53 -3.99 -5.61
C LEU A 16 -10.89 -3.34 -5.40
N ILE A 17 -11.74 -3.33 -6.42
CA ILE A 17 -13.12 -2.86 -6.33
C ILE A 17 -13.88 -3.73 -5.31
N ASP A 18 -13.81 -5.06 -5.44
CA ASP A 18 -14.49 -6.01 -4.57
C ASP A 18 -14.02 -5.93 -3.11
N ALA A 19 -12.76 -5.56 -2.88
CA ALA A 19 -12.20 -5.42 -1.54
C ALA A 19 -12.60 -4.11 -0.83
N GLU A 20 -12.86 -3.04 -1.58
CA GLU A 20 -13.06 -1.69 -1.02
C GLU A 20 -14.51 -1.22 -1.08
N PHE A 21 -15.31 -1.71 -2.02
CA PHE A 21 -16.67 -1.24 -2.26
C PHE A 21 -17.69 -2.36 -2.04
N GLU A 22 -18.83 -2.00 -1.45
CA GLU A 22 -19.95 -2.91 -1.22
C GLU A 22 -20.62 -3.40 -2.52
N SER A 23 -20.47 -2.63 -3.61
CA SER A 23 -21.05 -2.95 -4.91
C SER A 23 -20.37 -2.20 -6.05
N ASP A 24 -20.49 -2.73 -7.26
CA ASP A 24 -20.09 -2.05 -8.50
C ASP A 24 -20.72 -0.65 -8.61
N ALA A 25 -22.00 -0.51 -8.22
CA ALA A 25 -22.70 0.77 -8.24
C ALA A 25 -22.16 1.78 -7.22
N ALA A 26 -21.63 1.33 -6.08
CA ALA A 26 -20.96 2.21 -5.12
C ALA A 26 -19.65 2.76 -5.70
N PHE A 27 -18.84 1.91 -6.33
CA PHE A 27 -17.63 2.34 -7.02
C PHE A 27 -17.92 3.26 -8.22
N GLU A 28 -18.94 2.95 -9.03
CA GLU A 28 -19.33 3.78 -10.18
C GLU A 28 -19.73 5.19 -9.73
N ARG A 29 -20.50 5.31 -8.63
CA ARG A 29 -20.85 6.61 -8.04
C ARG A 29 -19.63 7.37 -7.54
N GLU A 30 -18.78 6.72 -6.76
CA GLU A 30 -17.53 7.29 -6.23
C GLU A 30 -16.63 7.84 -7.34
N MET A 31 -16.48 7.08 -8.43
CA MET A 31 -15.61 7.44 -9.55
C MET A 31 -16.32 8.31 -10.61
N SER A 32 -17.59 8.63 -10.39
CA SER A 32 -18.45 9.36 -11.33
C SER A 32 -18.48 8.71 -12.72
N LEU A 33 -18.65 7.38 -12.75
CA LEU A 33 -18.75 6.58 -13.96
C LEU A 33 -20.21 6.32 -14.31
N SER A 34 -20.47 6.08 -15.59
CA SER A 34 -21.79 5.67 -16.06
C SER A 34 -22.16 4.32 -15.47
N GLU A 35 -23.47 4.12 -15.24
CA GLU A 35 -23.99 2.84 -14.77
C GLU A 35 -23.55 1.68 -15.67
N LYS A 36 -23.27 0.52 -15.05
CA LYS A 36 -22.85 -0.72 -15.71
C LYS A 36 -21.46 -0.66 -16.37
N THR A 37 -20.69 0.39 -16.14
CA THR A 37 -19.28 0.48 -16.59
C THR A 37 -18.46 -0.69 -16.05
N VAL A 38 -18.55 -0.97 -14.75
CA VAL A 38 -17.82 -2.07 -14.11
C VAL A 38 -18.34 -3.43 -14.58
N ASN A 39 -19.65 -3.59 -14.72
CA ASN A 39 -20.23 -4.81 -15.28
C ASN A 39 -19.77 -5.07 -16.73
N ASN A 40 -19.60 -4.01 -17.54
CA ASN A 40 -19.02 -4.13 -18.87
C ASN A 40 -17.54 -4.53 -18.82
N TRP A 41 -16.79 -4.06 -17.82
CA TRP A 41 -15.44 -4.56 -17.57
C TRP A 41 -15.47 -6.04 -17.20
N ARG A 42 -16.23 -6.46 -16.18
CA ARG A 42 -16.36 -7.87 -15.74
C ARG A 42 -16.68 -8.82 -16.89
N ARG A 43 -17.57 -8.41 -17.80
CA ARG A 43 -17.97 -9.21 -18.97
C ARG A 43 -16.99 -9.16 -20.14
N GLY A 44 -15.87 -8.45 -20.01
CA GLY A 44 -14.89 -8.25 -21.07
C GLY A 44 -15.41 -7.45 -22.26
N ARG A 45 -16.50 -6.70 -22.09
CA ARG A 45 -17.12 -5.90 -23.17
C ARG A 45 -16.42 -4.57 -23.39
N SER A 46 -15.70 -4.07 -22.39
CA SER A 46 -14.96 -2.81 -22.45
C SER A 46 -13.67 -2.91 -21.65
N ALA A 47 -12.63 -2.24 -22.16
CA ALA A 47 -11.37 -2.01 -21.46
C ALA A 47 -11.16 -0.52 -21.17
N SER A 48 -12.24 0.26 -21.00
CA SER A 48 -12.14 1.71 -20.73
C SER A 48 -11.38 2.05 -19.45
N PHE A 49 -11.25 1.10 -18.51
CA PHE A 49 -10.37 1.22 -17.34
C PHE A 49 -8.91 1.56 -17.72
N MET A 50 -8.43 1.13 -18.90
CA MET A 50 -7.08 1.43 -19.38
C MET A 50 -6.84 2.94 -19.57
N LYS A 51 -7.87 3.71 -19.92
CA LYS A 51 -7.77 5.16 -20.15
C LYS A 51 -7.72 5.96 -18.85
N MET A 52 -8.06 5.33 -17.73
CA MET A 52 -8.19 5.98 -16.43
C MET A 52 -7.26 5.37 -15.37
N LEU A 53 -6.25 4.62 -15.80
CA LEU A 53 -5.24 4.03 -14.92
C LEU A 53 -4.61 5.02 -13.93
N PRO A 54 -4.25 6.28 -14.30
CA PRO A 54 -3.72 7.22 -13.34
C PRO A 54 -4.71 7.51 -12.20
N ARG A 55 -5.97 7.79 -12.55
CA ARG A 55 -7.04 8.08 -11.58
C ARG A 55 -7.39 6.88 -10.70
N LEU A 56 -7.35 5.67 -11.27
CA LEU A 56 -7.53 4.43 -10.51
C LEU A 56 -6.35 4.18 -9.56
N SER A 57 -5.12 4.46 -10.01
CA SER A 57 -3.89 4.30 -9.21
C SER A 57 -3.92 5.21 -7.98
N GLU A 58 -4.33 6.46 -8.15
CA GLU A 58 -4.55 7.40 -7.06
C GLU A 58 -5.65 6.92 -6.11
N ARG A 59 -6.81 6.51 -6.65
CA ARG A 59 -7.94 6.08 -5.83
C ARG A 59 -7.59 4.89 -4.94
N PHE A 60 -6.91 3.88 -5.48
CA PHE A 60 -6.56 2.69 -4.72
C PHE A 60 -5.25 2.84 -3.93
N GLY A 61 -4.50 3.94 -4.12
CA GLY A 61 -3.20 4.15 -3.49
C GLY A 61 -2.16 3.11 -3.93
N VAL A 62 -2.21 2.72 -5.21
CA VAL A 62 -1.30 1.76 -5.85
C VAL A 62 -0.59 2.44 -7.02
N ASN A 63 0.59 1.98 -7.42
CA ASN A 63 1.21 2.48 -8.65
C ASN A 63 0.56 1.81 -9.89
N VAL A 64 0.52 2.51 -11.03
CA VAL A 64 0.12 1.95 -12.34
C VAL A 64 0.91 0.67 -12.65
N GLY A 65 2.21 0.62 -12.34
CA GLY A 65 3.02 -0.60 -12.46
C GLY A 65 2.51 -1.79 -11.64
N GLU A 66 1.88 -1.52 -10.49
CA GLU A 66 1.30 -2.55 -9.62
C GLU A 66 -0.09 -3.00 -10.10
N LEU A 67 -0.84 -2.14 -10.78
CA LEU A 67 -2.04 -2.55 -11.51
C LEU A 67 -1.68 -3.45 -12.70
N LEU A 68 -0.49 -3.24 -13.28
CA LEU A 68 0.05 -3.98 -14.41
C LEU A 68 0.64 -5.34 -14.03
N ASP A 69 0.68 -5.67 -12.73
CA ASP A 69 1.48 -6.77 -12.16
C ASP A 69 2.91 -6.79 -12.73
N MET A 70 3.40 -5.61 -13.12
CA MET A 70 4.78 -5.46 -13.54
C MET A 70 5.61 -5.52 -12.27
N PRO A 71 6.68 -6.34 -12.24
CA PRO A 71 7.62 -6.25 -11.16
C PRO A 71 8.08 -4.80 -11.10
N LEU A 72 7.80 -4.14 -9.98
CA LEU A 72 8.37 -2.86 -9.69
C LEU A 72 9.89 -3.06 -9.84
N ARG A 73 10.48 -2.52 -10.92
CA ARG A 73 11.93 -2.33 -11.01
C ARG A 73 12.30 -1.25 -9.99
N ARG A 74 12.10 -1.56 -8.71
CA ARG A 74 12.71 -0.85 -7.62
C ARG A 74 13.92 -1.67 -7.31
N ASP A 75 15.08 -1.04 -7.44
CA ASP A 75 16.30 -1.62 -6.96
C ASP A 75 16.09 -1.91 -5.47
N THR A 76 16.02 -3.20 -5.14
CA THR A 76 15.86 -3.68 -3.77
C THR A 76 17.17 -4.27 -3.28
N SER A 77 18.25 -4.14 -4.05
CA SER A 77 19.57 -4.67 -3.71
C SER A 77 20.14 -4.04 -2.44
N GLU A 78 19.70 -2.83 -2.09
CA GLU A 78 20.12 -2.13 -0.87
C GLU A 78 19.27 -2.44 0.36
N LEU A 79 18.15 -3.16 0.21
CA LEU A 79 17.29 -3.49 1.36
C LEU A 79 17.81 -4.74 2.08
N SER A 80 17.90 -4.64 3.41
CA SER A 80 18.08 -5.79 4.28
C SER A 80 16.89 -6.76 4.21
N GLU A 81 17.10 -8.00 4.69
CA GLU A 81 16.05 -9.03 4.72
C GLU A 81 14.81 -8.58 5.51
N ASP A 82 15.00 -7.86 6.62
CA ASP A 82 13.90 -7.34 7.43
C ASP A 82 13.13 -6.23 6.72
N GLU A 83 13.83 -5.33 6.02
CA GLU A 83 13.19 -4.27 5.22
C GLU A 83 12.40 -4.86 4.05
N LEU A 84 12.93 -5.90 3.40
CA LEU A 84 12.23 -6.65 2.37
C LEU A 84 10.97 -7.33 2.91
N ARG A 85 11.06 -7.93 4.10
CA ARG A 85 9.92 -8.59 4.75
C ARG A 85 8.83 -7.59 5.12
N LEU A 86 9.20 -6.45 5.71
CA LEU A 86 8.26 -5.37 6.04
C LEU A 86 7.61 -4.80 4.77
N LEU A 87 8.39 -4.59 3.72
CA LEU A 87 7.87 -4.16 2.42
C LEU A 87 6.87 -5.16 1.85
N HIS A 88 7.15 -6.47 1.94
CA HIS A 88 6.24 -7.52 1.49
C HIS A 88 4.93 -7.52 2.29
N LEU A 89 5.01 -7.41 3.62
CA LEU A 89 3.83 -7.31 4.49
C LEU A 89 3.00 -6.07 4.18
N TYR A 90 3.63 -4.92 4.00
CA TYR A 90 2.95 -3.68 3.63
C TYR A 90 2.30 -3.76 2.24
N ARG A 91 2.94 -4.43 1.28
CA ARG A 91 2.35 -4.68 -0.03
C ARG A 91 1.12 -5.58 0.07
N ARG A 92 1.20 -6.65 0.86
CA ARG A 92 0.09 -7.57 1.10
C ARG A 92 -1.08 -6.86 1.78
N SER A 93 -0.83 -5.92 2.70
CA SER A 93 -1.91 -5.15 3.33
C SER A 93 -2.63 -4.20 2.39
N ARG A 94 -2.17 -3.99 1.14
CA ARG A 94 -2.87 -3.14 0.17
C ARG A 94 -4.18 -3.71 -0.37
N THR A 95 -4.44 -5.00 -0.16
CA THR A 95 -5.75 -5.60 -0.42
C THR A 95 -6.77 -5.28 0.66
N LEU A 96 -6.36 -4.64 1.76
CA LEU A 96 -7.27 -4.22 2.81
C LEU A 96 -7.97 -2.89 2.45
N PRO A 97 -9.20 -2.65 2.95
CA PRO A 97 -9.88 -1.37 2.82
C PRO A 97 -9.01 -0.19 3.27
N GLN A 98 -9.13 0.97 2.62
CA GLN A 98 -8.32 2.16 2.91
C GLN A 98 -8.33 2.55 4.40
N LYS A 99 -9.49 2.47 5.07
CA LYS A 99 -9.60 2.76 6.51
C LYS A 99 -8.72 1.84 7.37
N MET A 100 -8.69 0.55 7.04
CA MET A 100 -7.84 -0.43 7.75
C MET A 100 -6.36 -0.20 7.44
N ARG A 101 -6.02 0.15 6.20
CA ARG A 101 -4.64 0.51 5.81
C ARG A 101 -4.15 1.74 6.57
N ALA A 102 -4.99 2.76 6.71
CA ALA A 102 -4.68 3.97 7.46
C ALA A 102 -4.42 3.67 8.93
N ALA A 103 -5.31 2.89 9.57
CA ALA A 103 -5.15 2.47 10.96
C ALA A 103 -3.88 1.63 11.18
N LEU A 104 -3.57 0.71 10.26
CA LEU A 104 -2.33 -0.09 10.30
C LEU A 104 -1.09 0.81 10.22
N LYS A 105 -1.08 1.76 9.28
CA LYS A 105 0.01 2.71 9.09
C LYS A 105 0.22 3.55 10.35
N GLU A 106 -0.84 4.14 10.88
CA GLU A 106 -0.79 4.96 12.10
C GLU A 106 -0.26 4.16 13.29
N THR A 107 -0.75 2.93 13.48
CA THR A 107 -0.30 2.05 14.56
C THR A 107 1.19 1.73 14.44
N LEU A 108 1.66 1.42 13.23
CA LEU A 108 3.08 1.16 12.97
C LEU A 108 3.94 2.40 13.24
N GLU A 109 3.52 3.57 12.75
CA GLU A 109 4.24 4.84 12.97
C GLU A 109 4.34 5.18 14.46
N VAL A 110 3.24 5.09 15.21
CA VAL A 110 3.23 5.34 16.66
C VAL A 110 4.14 4.37 17.39
N THR A 111 4.04 3.07 17.06
CA THR A 111 4.83 2.03 17.72
C THR A 111 6.32 2.22 17.47
N ILE A 112 6.72 2.43 16.21
CA ILE A 112 8.13 2.66 15.83
C ILE A 112 8.68 3.90 16.53
N ASN A 113 7.93 5.02 16.52
CA ASN A 113 8.35 6.26 17.16
C ASN A 113 8.49 6.11 18.69
N LEU A 114 7.57 5.38 19.33
CA LEU A 114 7.65 5.09 20.76
C LEU A 114 8.95 4.34 21.10
N TYR A 115 9.28 3.30 20.32
CA TYR A 115 10.52 2.54 20.54
C TYR A 115 11.78 3.36 20.26
N ILE A 116 11.80 4.19 19.20
CA ILE A 116 12.94 5.09 18.91
C ILE A 116 13.14 6.10 20.04
N SER A 117 12.06 6.70 20.53
CA SER A 117 12.10 7.66 21.64
C SER A 117 12.61 7.01 22.92
N THR A 118 12.05 5.85 23.30
CA THR A 118 12.46 5.09 24.50
C THR A 118 13.93 4.68 24.42
N ALA A 119 14.38 4.19 23.27
CA ALA A 119 15.78 3.80 23.08
C ALA A 119 16.74 4.99 23.20
N SER A 120 16.32 6.17 22.72
CA SER A 120 17.10 7.41 22.81
C SER A 120 17.22 7.90 24.26
N GLU A 121 16.14 7.81 25.04
CA GLU A 121 16.14 8.16 26.47
C GLU A 121 17.03 7.23 27.31
N LEU A 122 17.00 5.92 27.04
CA LEU A 122 17.85 4.95 27.72
C LEU A 122 19.34 5.21 27.45
N LYS A 123 19.69 5.54 26.20
CA LYS A 123 21.06 5.94 25.84
C LYS A 123 21.47 7.23 26.57
N ALA A 124 20.59 8.23 26.64
CA ALA A 124 20.86 9.49 27.33
C ALA A 124 21.07 9.29 28.85
N LYS A 125 20.23 8.48 29.50
CA LYS A 125 20.35 8.15 30.94
C LYS A 125 21.63 7.34 31.23
N GLY A 126 21.99 6.40 30.36
CA GLY A 126 23.26 5.66 30.46
C GLY A 126 24.50 6.53 30.31
N ALA A 127 24.47 7.51 29.39
CA ALA A 127 25.56 8.47 29.21
C ALA A 127 25.69 9.46 30.38
N ALA A 128 24.58 9.86 31.00
CA ALA A 128 24.57 10.73 32.18
C ALA A 128 25.18 10.04 33.41
N ARG A 129 24.85 8.75 33.64
CA ARG A 129 25.43 7.95 34.73
C ARG A 129 26.95 7.78 34.63
N LYS A 130 27.47 7.51 33.43
CA LYS A 130 28.93 7.41 33.21
C LYS A 130 29.67 8.73 33.45
N LYS A 131 29.04 9.89 33.21
CA LYS A 131 29.62 11.21 33.49
C LYS A 131 29.62 11.58 34.98
N SER A 132 28.65 11.10 35.77
CA SER A 132 28.64 11.34 37.22
C SER A 132 29.66 10.51 37.98
N GLU A 133 29.97 9.29 37.50
CA GLU A 133 30.98 8.41 38.11
C GLU A 133 32.41 8.92 37.87
N HIS A 134 32.66 9.55 36.71
CA HIS A 134 33.99 10.09 36.37
C HIS A 134 34.31 11.47 37.00
N ARG A 135 33.34 12.11 37.66
CA ARG A 135 33.54 13.37 38.42
C ARG A 135 33.74 13.16 39.92
N GLN A 136 33.62 11.92 40.40
CA GLN A 136 33.82 11.55 41.81
C GLN A 136 35.13 10.81 42.06
N GLN A 137 35.99 10.70 41.04
CA GLN A 137 37.39 10.25 41.13
C GLN A 137 38.31 11.43 40.85
#